data_AF-A0A520S1T8-F1
#
_entry.id   AF-A0A520S1T8-F1
#
_cell.length_a   1.000
_cell.length_b   1.000
_cell.length_c   1.000
_cell.angle_alpha   90.00
_cell.angle_beta   90.00
_cell.angle_gamma   90.00
#
_symmetry.space_group_name_H-M   'P 1'
#
loop_
_entity.id
_entity.type
_entity.pdbx_description
1 polymer ?
#
loop_
_entity_poly.entity_id
_entity_poly.type
_entity_poly.pdbx_seq_one_letter_code
_entity_poly.pdbx_strand_id
1 'polypeptide(L)'
;MLIKKPADIKPSEITPESVYRNRREFMKDSATMAVGAAAFGGAAATALAQNGDQLKASAPEALQRTPPAAWWKAKFDSVKPAPDSEPFFTGESLTPYRDVTRYNNFYEFGMDKSDPSSRSGEFKADPWSV
;
A
#
# COMPACT_ATOMS: atom_id res chain seq x y z
N MET A 1 -27.35 -26.72 -17.42
CA MET A 1 -27.45 -25.62 -16.45
C MET A 1 -27.45 -24.32 -17.23
N LEU A 2 -28.57 -23.60 -17.29
CA LEU A 2 -28.71 -22.33 -18.04
C LEU A 2 -28.44 -21.17 -17.09
N ILE A 3 -27.25 -20.56 -17.18
CA ILE A 3 -26.96 -19.33 -16.44
C ILE A 3 -27.68 -18.18 -17.17
N LYS A 4 -28.73 -17.64 -16.55
CA LYS A 4 -29.45 -16.47 -17.07
C LYS A 4 -28.60 -15.22 -16.89
N LYS A 5 -28.65 -14.29 -17.84
CA LYS A 5 -28.06 -12.95 -17.67
C LYS A 5 -28.83 -12.19 -16.58
N PRO A 6 -28.14 -11.47 -15.68
CA PRO A 6 -28.80 -10.60 -14.72
C PRO A 6 -29.62 -9.54 -15.47
N ALA A 7 -30.77 -9.16 -14.90
CA ALA A 7 -31.60 -8.10 -15.45
C ALA A 7 -30.86 -6.75 -15.42
N ASP A 8 -31.19 -5.87 -16.36
CA ASP A 8 -30.67 -4.50 -16.35
C ASP A 8 -31.14 -3.77 -15.08
N ILE A 9 -30.20 -3.07 -14.43
CA ILE A 9 -30.48 -2.30 -13.21
C ILE A 9 -31.48 -1.19 -13.56
N LYS A 10 -32.55 -1.06 -12.77
CA LYS A 10 -33.56 -0.03 -13.03
C LYS A 10 -32.97 1.36 -12.78
N PRO A 11 -33.32 2.40 -13.55
CA PRO A 11 -32.86 3.77 -13.29
C PRO A 11 -33.16 4.27 -11.87
N SER A 12 -34.23 3.78 -11.23
CA SER A 12 -34.58 4.08 -9.84
C SER A 12 -33.63 3.47 -8.80
N GLU A 13 -32.89 2.42 -9.17
CA GLU A 13 -31.88 1.77 -8.33
C GLU A 13 -30.50 2.43 -8.51
N ILE A 14 -30.35 3.28 -9.52
CA ILE A 14 -29.16 4.07 -9.76
C ILE A 14 -29.32 5.40 -9.02
N THR A 15 -28.23 5.91 -8.44
CA THR A 15 -28.24 7.26 -7.85
C THR A 15 -28.58 8.28 -8.94
N PRO A 16 -29.60 9.15 -8.75
CA PRO A 16 -29.92 10.19 -9.72
C PRO A 16 -28.69 11.03 -10.06
N GLU A 17 -28.54 11.42 -11.32
CA GLU A 17 -27.32 12.11 -11.79
C GLU A 17 -27.04 13.38 -10.97
N SER A 18 -28.07 14.18 -10.66
CA SER A 18 -27.93 15.38 -9.84
C SER A 18 -27.32 15.08 -8.46
N VAL A 19 -27.73 14.00 -7.80
CA VAL A 19 -27.20 13.59 -6.50
C VAL A 19 -25.74 13.13 -6.63
N TYR A 20 -25.40 12.40 -7.70
CA TYR A 20 -24.02 12.02 -7.97
C TYR A 20 -23.12 13.25 -8.21
N ARG A 21 -23.59 14.20 -9.02
CA ARG A 21 -22.87 15.45 -9.33
C ARG A 21 -22.65 16.29 -8.07
N ASN A 22 -23.68 16.51 -7.27
CA ASN A 22 -23.59 17.26 -6.01
C ASN A 22 -22.57 16.65 -5.05
N ARG A 23 -22.50 15.31 -4.96
CA ARG A 23 -21.49 14.62 -4.13
C ARG A 23 -20.07 14.85 -4.65
N ARG A 24 -19.87 14.91 -5.97
CA ARG A 24 -18.55 15.18 -6.56
C ARG A 24 -18.12 16.63 -6.37
N GLU A 25 -19.05 17.57 -6.46
CA GLU A 25 -18.80 18.98 -6.20
C GLU A 25 -18.40 19.22 -4.75
N PHE A 26 -19.19 18.69 -3.79
CA PHE A 26 -18.87 18.75 -2.37
C PHE A 26 -17.46 18.22 -2.03
N MET A 27 -17.05 17.10 -2.62
CA MET A 27 -15.70 16.55 -2.40
C MET A 27 -14.59 17.44 -2.98
N LYS A 28 -14.81 18.05 -4.16
CA LYS A 28 -13.85 18.97 -4.76
C LYS A 28 -13.70 20.22 -3.90
N ASP A 29 -14.80 20.77 -3.41
CA ASP A 29 -14.80 21.96 -2.57
C ASP A 29 -14.11 21.69 -1.24
N SER A 30 -14.41 20.54 -0.62
CA SER A 30 -13.78 20.10 0.63
C SER A 30 -12.26 19.89 0.47
N ALA A 31 -11.83 19.27 -0.63
CA ALA A 31 -10.40 19.10 -0.92
C ALA A 31 -9.69 20.44 -1.14
N THR A 32 -10.33 21.36 -1.85
CA THR A 32 -9.80 22.70 -2.10
C THR A 32 -9.67 23.49 -0.80
N MET A 33 -10.65 23.39 0.10
CA MET A 33 -10.61 24.01 1.41
C MET A 33 -9.50 23.43 2.32
N ALA A 34 -9.29 22.11 2.27
CA ALA A 34 -8.21 21.44 3.02
C ALA A 34 -6.82 21.87 2.51
N VAL A 35 -6.62 22.02 1.20
CA VAL A 35 -5.39 22.57 0.63
C VAL A 35 -5.18 24.02 1.03
N GLY A 36 -6.25 24.83 1.03
CA GLY A 36 -6.21 26.21 1.54
C GLY A 36 -5.75 26.26 3.00
N ALA A 37 -6.29 25.41 3.87
CA ALA A 37 -5.87 25.33 5.27
C ALA A 37 -4.41 24.87 5.44
N ALA A 38 -3.95 23.92 4.62
CA ALA A 38 -2.56 23.46 4.65
C ALA A 38 -1.56 24.55 4.18
N ALA A 39 -1.96 25.39 3.21
CA ALA A 39 -1.13 26.50 2.72
C ALA A 39 -0.94 27.62 3.76
N PHE A 40 -1.90 27.84 4.66
CA PHE A 40 -1.79 28.82 5.76
C PHE A 40 -1.22 28.23 7.07
N GLY A 41 -1.17 26.90 7.21
CA GLY A 41 -0.85 26.20 8.45
C GLY A 41 0.59 25.71 8.63
N GLY A 42 1.50 25.97 7.69
CA GLY A 42 2.97 25.84 7.87
C GLY A 42 3.50 24.48 8.35
N ALA A 43 2.73 23.40 8.32
CA ALA A 43 3.16 22.10 8.78
C ALA A 43 3.80 21.34 7.60
N ALA A 44 5.01 21.74 7.23
CA ALA A 44 5.91 20.85 6.52
C ALA A 44 6.20 19.66 7.44
N ALA A 45 5.51 18.55 7.22
CA ALA A 45 5.84 17.28 7.84
C ALA A 45 7.21 16.84 7.29
N THR A 46 8.28 17.34 7.90
CA THR A 46 9.65 16.86 7.66
C THR A 46 9.71 15.43 8.17
N ALA A 47 9.48 14.49 7.25
CA ALA A 47 9.75 13.08 7.48
C ALA A 47 11.26 12.94 7.73
N LEU A 48 11.61 12.52 8.94
CA LEU A 48 12.96 12.11 9.30
C LEU A 48 13.32 10.87 8.46
N ALA A 49 14.02 11.09 7.36
CA ALA A 49 14.53 10.01 6.53
C ALA A 49 15.56 9.21 7.35
N GLN A 50 15.26 7.94 7.59
CA GLN A 50 16.19 7.01 8.25
C GLN A 50 17.27 6.59 7.24
N ASN A 51 18.54 6.71 7.62
CA ASN A 51 19.65 6.14 6.86
C ASN A 51 19.62 4.63 7.02
N GLY A 52 19.63 3.89 5.92
CA GLY A 52 19.70 2.44 5.93
C GLY A 52 20.60 1.90 4.83
N ASP A 53 20.94 0.61 4.96
CA ASP A 53 21.66 -0.22 3.99
C ASP A 53 21.17 0.04 2.56
N GLN A 54 22.09 0.04 1.58
CA GLN A 54 22.03 0.55 0.19
C GLN A 54 20.86 0.02 -0.69
N LEU A 55 19.91 -0.70 -0.11
CA LEU A 55 18.61 -1.04 -0.67
C LEU A 55 17.67 0.16 -0.59
N LYS A 56 17.04 0.50 -1.71
CA LYS A 56 16.23 1.73 -1.86
C LYS A 56 15.17 1.90 -0.76
N ALA A 57 14.53 0.82 -0.29
CA ALA A 57 13.66 0.83 0.88
C ALA A 57 14.28 -0.02 2.00
N SER A 58 15.18 0.57 2.79
CA SER A 58 15.83 -0.14 3.88
C SER A 58 14.84 -0.38 5.01
N ALA A 59 14.77 -1.62 5.50
CA ALA A 59 14.20 -1.85 6.82
C ALA A 59 15.04 -1.10 7.86
N PRO A 60 14.44 -0.57 8.94
CA PRO A 60 15.17 0.02 10.05
C PRO A 60 16.27 -0.93 10.52
N GLU A 61 17.44 -0.38 10.86
CA GLU A 61 18.61 -1.16 11.31
C GLU A 61 18.28 -2.06 12.52
N ALA A 62 17.34 -1.61 13.37
CA ALA A 62 16.84 -2.36 14.53
C ALA A 62 15.87 -3.52 14.20
N LEU A 63 15.51 -3.73 12.93
CA LEU A 63 14.56 -4.78 12.56
C LEU A 63 15.20 -6.16 12.66
N GLN A 64 14.69 -7.01 13.56
CA GLN A 64 15.06 -8.43 13.59
C GLN A 64 14.54 -9.13 12.34
N ARG A 65 15.46 -9.49 11.44
CA ARG A 65 15.17 -10.33 10.27
C ARG A 65 15.38 -11.78 10.66
N THR A 66 14.44 -12.65 10.29
CA THR A 66 14.69 -14.09 10.32
C THR A 66 15.76 -14.45 9.28
N PRO A 67 16.69 -15.37 9.60
CA PRO A 67 17.65 -15.86 8.63
C PRO A 67 16.93 -16.41 7.39
N PRO A 68 17.45 -16.19 6.17
CA PRO A 68 16.86 -16.78 4.98
C PRO A 68 16.87 -18.30 5.09
N ALA A 69 15.79 -18.94 4.64
CA ALA A 69 15.71 -20.39 4.59
C ALA A 69 16.87 -20.98 3.77
N ALA A 70 17.42 -22.10 4.23
CA ALA A 70 18.65 -22.67 3.66
C ALA A 70 18.52 -22.96 2.16
N TRP A 71 17.33 -23.36 1.70
CA TRP A 71 17.06 -23.77 0.33
C TRP A 71 17.16 -22.63 -0.70
N TRP A 72 17.06 -21.37 -0.28
CA TRP A 72 17.18 -20.20 -1.16
C TRP A 72 18.27 -19.19 -0.76
N LYS A 73 19.10 -19.51 0.24
CA LYS A 73 20.22 -18.65 0.66
C LYS A 73 21.14 -18.23 -0.50
N ALA A 74 21.53 -19.17 -1.36
CA ALA A 74 22.38 -18.87 -2.51
C ALA A 74 21.74 -17.87 -3.49
N LYS A 75 20.40 -17.86 -3.60
CA LYS A 75 19.70 -16.86 -4.41
C LYS A 75 19.84 -15.48 -3.79
N PHE A 76 19.63 -15.35 -2.48
CA PHE A 76 19.80 -14.09 -1.73
C PHE A 76 21.21 -13.52 -1.85
N ASP A 77 22.23 -14.37 -1.68
CA ASP A 77 23.63 -13.97 -1.79
C ASP A 77 23.99 -13.47 -3.23
N SER A 78 23.16 -13.82 -4.23
CA SER A 78 23.33 -13.45 -5.64
C SER A 78 22.36 -12.36 -6.13
N VAL A 79 21.54 -11.76 -5.25
CA VAL A 79 20.59 -10.71 -5.63
C VAL A 79 21.34 -9.50 -6.16
N LYS A 80 21.05 -9.11 -7.41
CA LYS A 80 21.51 -7.86 -8.00
C LYS A 80 20.41 -6.81 -7.82
N PRO A 81 20.69 -5.66 -7.19
CA PRO A 81 19.72 -4.57 -7.12
C PRO A 81 19.23 -4.17 -8.51
N ALA A 82 17.96 -3.80 -8.60
CA ALA A 82 17.43 -3.22 -9.83
C ALA A 82 18.16 -1.90 -10.14
N PRO A 83 18.51 -1.65 -11.41
CA PRO A 83 19.24 -0.44 -11.79
C PRO A 83 18.41 0.82 -11.52
N ASP A 84 19.10 1.96 -11.36
CA ASP A 84 18.51 3.29 -11.19
C ASP A 84 18.09 3.87 -12.55
N SER A 85 17.42 3.06 -13.36
CA SER A 85 16.97 3.43 -14.69
C SER A 85 15.56 2.92 -14.95
N GLU A 86 14.82 3.61 -15.80
CA GLU A 86 13.53 3.14 -16.30
C GLU A 86 13.68 1.73 -16.94
N PRO A 87 12.66 0.86 -16.83
CA PRO A 87 11.33 1.10 -16.24
C PRO A 87 11.24 0.78 -14.72
N PHE A 88 12.36 0.44 -14.08
CA PHE A 88 12.37 -0.07 -12.70
C PHE A 88 12.69 1.00 -11.64
N PHE A 89 12.83 2.25 -12.08
CA PHE A 89 13.14 3.39 -11.23
C PHE A 89 12.29 4.60 -11.58
N THR A 90 11.96 5.37 -10.55
CA THR A 90 11.25 6.65 -10.62
C THR A 90 11.90 7.60 -9.60
N GLY A 91 11.84 8.90 -9.86
CA GLY A 91 12.32 9.94 -8.93
C GLY A 91 11.34 10.24 -7.78
N GLU A 92 10.24 9.50 -7.67
CA GLU A 92 9.25 9.67 -6.61
C GLU A 92 9.83 9.34 -5.23
N SER A 93 9.32 10.03 -4.22
CA SER A 93 9.66 9.73 -2.83
C SER A 93 9.13 8.36 -2.44
N LEU A 94 9.94 7.59 -1.71
CA LEU A 94 9.57 6.25 -1.28
C LEU A 94 8.55 6.27 -0.14
N THR A 95 7.64 5.31 -0.16
CA THR A 95 6.75 5.04 0.97
C THR A 95 7.57 4.63 2.20
N PRO A 96 7.30 5.21 3.38
CA PRO A 96 7.99 4.82 4.61
C PRO A 96 7.87 3.31 4.88
N TYR A 97 8.96 2.69 5.30
CA TYR A 97 9.01 1.23 5.57
C TYR A 97 7.91 0.75 6.52
N ARG A 98 7.60 1.55 7.55
CA ARG A 98 6.54 1.25 8.51
C ARG A 98 5.19 1.08 7.82
N ASP A 99 4.89 1.92 6.84
CA ASP A 99 3.58 1.90 6.18
C ASP A 99 3.51 0.73 5.19
N VAL A 100 4.60 0.45 4.47
CA VAL A 100 4.74 -0.76 3.63
C VAL A 100 4.48 -2.05 4.43
N THR A 101 4.90 -2.10 5.69
CA THR A 101 4.79 -3.32 6.53
C THR A 101 3.56 -3.36 7.43
N ARG A 102 2.89 -2.23 7.69
CA ARG A 102 1.77 -2.15 8.65
C ARG A 102 0.45 -1.65 8.09
N TYR A 103 0.43 -1.11 6.89
CA TYR A 103 -0.78 -0.60 6.25
C TYR A 103 -1.10 -1.42 5.01
N ASN A 104 -1.78 -2.56 5.22
CA ASN A 104 -1.92 -3.61 4.21
C ASN A 104 -3.38 -4.02 4.00
N ASN A 105 -3.66 -4.57 2.83
CA ASN A 105 -4.90 -5.31 2.57
C ASN A 105 -4.53 -6.79 2.38
N PHE A 106 -4.78 -7.60 3.40
CA PHE A 106 -4.65 -9.05 3.33
C PHE A 106 -5.80 -9.65 4.15
N TYR A 107 -6.92 -9.90 3.47
CA TYR A 107 -8.21 -10.14 4.13
C TYR A 107 -8.29 -11.45 4.90
N GLU A 108 -7.47 -12.43 4.54
CA GLU A 108 -7.27 -13.68 5.26
C GLU A 108 -6.80 -13.43 6.70
N PHE A 109 -6.20 -12.27 6.97
CA PHE A 109 -5.79 -11.85 8.31
C PHE A 109 -6.71 -10.78 8.91
N GLY A 110 -7.68 -10.22 8.19
CA GLY A 110 -8.64 -9.25 8.72
C GLY A 110 -8.95 -8.08 7.78
N MET A 111 -9.92 -7.26 8.16
CA MET A 111 -10.48 -6.20 7.31
C MET A 111 -9.83 -4.84 7.58
N ASP A 112 -9.27 -4.65 8.77
CA ASP A 112 -8.59 -3.41 9.12
C ASP A 112 -7.17 -3.37 8.53
N LYS A 113 -6.68 -2.17 8.20
CA LYS A 113 -5.37 -1.99 7.54
C LYS A 113 -4.19 -2.52 8.36
N SER A 114 -4.34 -2.54 9.68
CA SER A 114 -3.35 -3.04 10.63
C SER A 114 -3.47 -4.54 10.91
N ASP A 115 -4.61 -5.16 10.59
CA ASP A 115 -4.88 -6.57 10.90
C ASP A 115 -3.83 -7.52 10.31
N PRO A 116 -3.41 -7.38 9.03
CA PRO A 116 -2.37 -8.24 8.48
C PRO A 116 -1.08 -8.22 9.29
N SER A 117 -0.65 -7.03 9.73
CA SER A 117 0.60 -6.90 10.50
C SER A 117 0.51 -7.47 11.90
N SER A 118 -0.69 -7.47 12.50
CA SER A 118 -0.91 -7.95 13.87
C SER A 118 -1.20 -9.45 13.94
N ARG A 119 -1.75 -10.04 12.87
CA ARG A 119 -2.31 -11.41 12.89
C ARG A 119 -1.56 -12.40 12.02
N SER A 120 -0.71 -11.96 11.09
CA SER A 120 0.05 -12.86 10.20
C SER A 120 1.27 -13.52 10.85
N GLY A 121 1.59 -13.19 12.11
CA GLY A 121 2.81 -13.67 12.77
C GLY A 121 2.93 -15.20 12.90
N GLU A 122 1.79 -15.90 12.94
CA GLU A 122 1.76 -17.37 13.01
C GLU A 122 1.69 -18.05 11.64
N PHE A 123 1.66 -17.27 10.55
CA PHE A 123 1.61 -17.83 9.20
C PHE A 123 2.91 -18.56 8.85
N LYS A 124 2.78 -19.86 8.56
CA LYS A 124 3.91 -20.72 8.19
C LYS A 124 4.14 -20.64 6.68
N ALA A 125 4.98 -19.70 6.27
CA ALA A 125 5.37 -19.51 4.87
C ALA A 125 6.49 -20.45 4.39
N ASP A 126 7.05 -21.29 5.27
CA ASP A 126 8.15 -22.23 4.98
C ASP A 126 7.92 -23.54 5.75
N PRO A 127 7.97 -24.72 5.09
CA PRO A 127 8.15 -24.95 3.66
C PRO A 127 6.94 -24.53 2.80
N TRP A 128 7.18 -24.19 1.53
CA TRP A 128 6.15 -23.82 0.57
C TRP A 128 6.36 -24.50 -0.79
N SER A 129 5.27 -24.76 -1.52
CA SER A 129 5.28 -25.28 -2.89
C SER A 129 4.44 -24.37 -3.78
N VAL A 130 4.92 -24.13 -5.00
CA VAL A 130 4.22 -23.36 -6.06
C VAL A 130 3.65 -24.33 -7.09
#